data_AF-A0A9C9GA45-F1
#
_entry.id   AF-A0A9C9GA45-F1
#
_cell.length_a   1.000
_cell.length_b   1.000
_cell.length_c   1.000
_cell.angle_alpha   90.00
_cell.angle_beta   90.00
_cell.angle_gamma   90.00
#
_symmetry.space_group_name_H-M   'P 1'
#
loop_
_entity.id
_entity.type
_entity.pdbx_description
1 polymer ?
#
loop_
_entity_poly.entity_id
_entity_poly.type
_entity_poly.pdbx_seq_one_letter_code
_entity_poly.pdbx_strand_id
1 'polypeptide(L)'
;MKRLDQLKRHLRPGRVYRRADLAQWSKSVDRHVRELVDQGVLQKLQNGLYYYPQASIFGAVPADERELVRSFLKEDDFLLTSPNA
;
A
#
# COMPACT_ATOMS: atom_id res chain seq x y z
N MET A 1 22.17 -1.76 -9.10
CA MET A 1 20.74 -1.45 -8.88
C MET A 1 20.56 -0.91 -7.47
N LYS A 2 19.77 0.16 -7.27
CA LYS A 2 19.53 0.66 -5.91
C LYS A 2 18.57 -0.28 -5.18
N ARG A 3 18.70 -0.39 -3.86
CA ARG A 3 17.81 -1.24 -3.03
C ARG A 3 16.34 -0.78 -3.08
N LEU A 4 16.12 0.51 -3.33
CA LEU A 4 14.79 1.07 -3.60
C LEU A 4 14.14 0.45 -4.84
N ASP A 5 14.89 0.31 -5.93
CA ASP A 5 14.39 -0.26 -7.20
C ASP A 5 13.99 -1.74 -7.01
N GLN A 6 14.73 -2.46 -6.16
CA GLN A 6 14.37 -3.84 -5.80
C GLN A 6 13.04 -3.89 -5.04
N LEU A 7 12.82 -3.00 -4.05
CA LEU A 7 11.53 -2.93 -3.36
C LEU A 7 10.40 -2.58 -4.33
N LYS A 8 10.60 -1.58 -5.20
CA LYS A 8 9.60 -1.10 -6.15
C LYS A 8 9.12 -2.20 -7.11
N ARG A 9 9.99 -3.13 -7.51
CA ARG A 9 9.63 -4.28 -8.37
C ARG A 9 8.65 -5.27 -7.73
N HIS A 10 8.55 -5.31 -6.41
CA HIS A 10 7.60 -6.18 -5.69
C HIS A 10 6.25 -5.50 -5.47
N LEU A 11 6.17 -4.17 -5.65
CA LEU A 11 4.95 -3.41 -5.49
C LEU A 11 4.06 -3.56 -6.72
N ARG A 12 2.76 -3.71 -6.49
CA ARG A 12 1.72 -3.78 -7.52
C ARG A 12 0.76 -2.61 -7.34
N PRO A 13 0.47 -1.85 -8.41
CA PRO A 13 -0.56 -0.82 -8.36
C PRO A 13 -1.89 -1.40 -7.90
N GLY A 14 -2.67 -0.61 -7.17
CA GLY A 14 -3.95 -1.00 -6.60
C GLY A 14 -3.87 -1.73 -5.27
N ARG A 15 -2.66 -2.07 -4.77
CA ARG A 15 -2.49 -2.83 -3.53
C ARG A 15 -2.17 -1.99 -2.30
N VAL A 16 -2.56 -2.54 -1.15
CA VAL A 16 -2.23 -2.01 0.18
C VAL A 16 -1.14 -2.88 0.82
N TYR A 17 -0.16 -2.22 1.42
CA TYR A 17 1.00 -2.84 2.03
C TYR A 17 1.16 -2.36 3.47
N ARG A 18 1.38 -3.29 4.39
CA ARG A 18 1.86 -2.93 5.73
C ARG A 18 3.37 -2.84 5.72
N ARG A 19 3.90 -2.11 6.71
CA ARG A 19 5.34 -2.08 6.98
C ARG A 19 5.94 -3.49 7.11
N ALA A 20 5.21 -4.42 7.74
CA ALA A 20 5.64 -5.81 7.91
C ALA A 20 5.77 -6.55 6.56
N ASP A 21 4.87 -6.29 5.61
CA ASP A 21 4.92 -6.94 4.29
C ASP A 21 6.13 -6.42 3.50
N LEU A 22 6.41 -5.11 3.56
CA LEU A 22 7.55 -4.47 2.92
C LEU A 22 8.91 -4.87 3.53
N ALA A 23 8.93 -5.29 4.79
CA ALA A 23 10.13 -5.75 5.49
C ALA A 23 10.73 -7.02 4.87
N GLN A 24 9.93 -7.80 4.13
CA GLN A 24 10.39 -8.99 3.40
C GLN A 24 11.37 -8.64 2.28
N TRP A 25 11.23 -7.46 1.69
CA TRP A 25 12.02 -7.02 0.53
C TRP A 25 12.99 -5.89 0.85
N SER A 26 12.94 -5.34 2.06
CA SER A 26 13.83 -4.27 2.48
C SER A 26 14.23 -4.31 3.96
N LYS A 27 15.54 -4.23 4.21
CA LYS A 27 16.10 -4.03 5.55
C LYS A 27 15.94 -2.58 6.07
N SER A 28 15.62 -1.63 5.19
CA SER A 28 15.52 -0.20 5.53
C SER A 28 14.16 0.35 5.11
N VAL A 29 13.09 -0.34 5.54
CA VAL A 29 11.70 -0.09 5.14
C VAL A 29 11.34 1.38 5.29
N ASP A 30 11.55 1.97 6.46
CA ASP A 30 11.09 3.32 6.76
C ASP A 30 11.74 4.37 5.84
N ARG A 31 13.02 4.20 5.50
CA ARG A 31 13.73 5.06 4.55
C ARG A 31 13.16 4.91 3.14
N HIS A 32 13.04 3.68 2.65
CA HIS A 32 12.55 3.44 1.30
C HIS A 32 11.09 3.85 1.12
N VAL A 33 10.26 3.60 2.12
CA VAL A 33 8.86 4.00 2.08
C VAL A 33 8.73 5.51 2.07
N ARG A 34 9.50 6.23 2.90
CA ARG A 34 9.55 7.70 2.83
C ARG A 34 9.93 8.17 1.43
N GLU A 35 11.00 7.61 0.86
CA GLU A 35 11.45 7.96 -0.49
C GLU A 35 10.40 7.65 -1.57
N LEU A 36 9.68 6.53 -1.48
CA LEU A 36 8.59 6.18 -2.40
C LEU A 36 7.35 7.07 -2.20
N VAL A 37 7.08 7.52 -0.99
CA VAL A 37 6.00 8.48 -0.69
C VAL A 37 6.34 9.86 -1.24
N ASP A 38 7.57 10.32 -1.03
CA ASP A 38 8.05 11.61 -1.55
C ASP A 38 8.06 11.62 -3.09
N GLN A 39 8.32 10.47 -3.73
CA GLN A 39 8.23 10.29 -5.18
C GLN A 39 6.78 10.14 -5.70
N GLY A 40 5.77 10.09 -4.83
CA GLY A 40 4.37 9.86 -5.20
C GLY A 40 4.06 8.44 -5.68
N VAL A 41 4.98 7.49 -5.50
CA VAL A 41 4.76 6.07 -5.86
C VAL A 41 3.89 5.39 -4.81
N LEU A 42 4.09 5.70 -3.54
CA LEU A 42 3.26 5.22 -2.44
C LEU A 42 2.49 6.38 -1.83
N GLN A 43 1.26 6.12 -1.40
CA GLN A 43 0.47 7.00 -0.58
C GLN A 43 0.45 6.46 0.85
N LYS A 44 0.79 7.31 1.83
CA LYS A 44 0.64 6.95 3.24
C LYS A 44 -0.84 7.06 3.62
N LEU A 45 -1.44 5.93 4.00
CA LEU A 45 -2.82 5.89 4.48
C LEU A 45 -2.88 6.17 5.98
N GLN A 46 -2.01 5.49 6.74
CA GLN A 46 -1.86 5.63 8.19
C GLN A 46 -0.46 5.15 8.60
N ASN A 47 -0.13 5.24 9.90
CA ASN A 47 1.16 4.76 10.37
C ASN A 47 1.32 3.25 10.11
N GLY A 48 2.32 2.90 9.30
CA GLY A 48 2.62 1.51 8.95
C GLY A 48 1.73 0.92 7.86
N LEU A 49 0.85 1.69 7.21
CA LEU A 49 0.01 1.25 6.09
C LEU A 49 0.16 2.19 4.89
N TYR A 50 0.45 1.61 3.74
CA TYR A 50 0.81 2.31 2.52
C TYR A 50 0.04 1.75 1.33
N TYR A 51 -0.44 2.61 0.46
CA TYR A 51 -1.17 2.26 -0.75
C TYR A 51 -0.32 2.56 -1.98
N TYR A 52 -0.29 1.66 -2.94
CA TYR A 52 0.26 1.98 -4.27
C TYR A 52 -0.90 2.35 -5.20
N PRO A 53 -1.16 3.64 -5.46
CA PRO A 53 -2.24 4.06 -6.35
C PRO A 53 -2.12 3.47 -7.74
N GLN A 54 -3.24 2.93 -8.23
CA GLN A 54 -3.39 2.63 -9.64
C GLN A 54 -3.82 3.89 -10.38
N ALA A 55 -3.14 4.19 -11.50
CA ALA A 55 -3.50 5.30 -12.35
C ALA A 55 -4.70 4.94 -13.25
N SER A 56 -5.69 5.83 -13.28
CA SER A 56 -6.83 5.80 -14.20
C SER A 56 -6.93 7.14 -14.94
N ILE A 57 -7.72 7.19 -16.01
CA ILE A 57 -8.03 8.43 -16.75
C ILE A 57 -8.69 9.50 -15.85
N PHE A 58 -9.29 9.10 -14.74
CA PHE A 58 -9.93 9.98 -13.75
C PHE A 58 -9.01 10.31 -12.55
N GLY A 59 -7.73 9.94 -12.61
CA GLY A 59 -6.77 10.13 -11.52
C GLY A 59 -6.44 8.84 -10.77
N ALA A 60 -5.94 8.99 -9.54
CA ALA A 60 -5.60 7.86 -8.69
C ALA A 60 -6.88 7.13 -8.23
N VAL A 61 -6.97 5.85 -8.57
CA VAL A 61 -8.05 4.99 -8.07
C VAL A 61 -7.89 4.86 -6.55
N PRO A 62 -8.96 4.95 -5.75
CA PRO A 62 -8.88 4.65 -4.31
C PRO A 62 -8.49 3.20 -4.09
N ALA A 63 -7.93 2.90 -2.92
CA ALA A 63 -7.68 1.52 -2.52
C ALA A 63 -8.99 0.73 -2.48
N ASP A 64 -8.93 -0.54 -2.88
CA ASP A 64 -10.05 -1.45 -2.69
C ASP A 64 -10.43 -1.50 -1.20
N GLU A 65 -11.71 -1.30 -0.90
CA GLU A 65 -12.18 -1.15 0.49
C GLU A 65 -11.92 -2.44 1.29
N ARG A 66 -12.14 -3.60 0.66
CA ARG A 66 -11.91 -4.89 1.30
C ARG A 66 -10.42 -5.12 1.54
N GLU A 67 -9.56 -4.81 0.58
CA GLU A 67 -8.11 -4.90 0.76
C GLU A 67 -7.58 -3.95 1.84
N LEU A 68 -8.13 -2.74 1.90
CA LEU A 68 -7.82 -1.75 2.93
C LEU A 68 -8.18 -2.28 4.31
N VAL A 69 -9.41 -2.73 4.51
CA VAL A 69 -9.89 -3.25 5.80
C VAL A 69 -9.14 -4.52 6.20
N ARG A 70 -8.93 -5.45 5.26
CA ARG A 70 -8.12 -6.66 5.49
C ARG A 70 -6.72 -6.30 5.99
N SER A 71 -6.06 -5.35 5.32
CA SER A 71 -4.71 -4.94 5.67
C SER A 71 -4.65 -4.21 7.00
N PHE A 72 -5.70 -3.46 7.34
CA PHE A 72 -5.81 -2.76 8.62
C PHE A 72 -6.04 -3.74 9.78
N LEU A 73 -7.04 -4.62 9.67
CA LEU A 73 -7.40 -5.60 10.70
C LEU A 73 -6.39 -6.74 10.82
N LYS A 74 -5.59 -6.97 9.77
CA LYS A 74 -4.65 -8.11 9.65
C LYS A 74 -5.37 -9.46 9.59
N GLU A 75 -6.64 -9.46 9.23
CA GLU A 75 -7.49 -10.64 9.20
C GLU A 75 -8.36 -10.65 7.94
N ASP A 76 -8.87 -11.82 7.60
CA ASP A 76 -9.72 -12.08 6.44
C ASP A 76 -11.19 -12.29 6.81
N ASP A 77 -11.47 -12.54 8.09
CA ASP A 77 -12.79 -12.85 8.61
C ASP A 77 -13.47 -11.61 9.16
N PHE A 78 -13.96 -10.77 8.25
CA PHE A 78 -14.73 -9.59 8.57
C PHE A 78 -15.88 -9.40 7.58
N LEU A 79 -16.96 -8.79 8.07
CA LEU A 79 -18.10 -8.43 7.26
C LEU A 79 -18.06 -6.92 6.99
N LEU A 80 -18.07 -6.54 5.70
CA LEU A 80 -18.31 -5.17 5.28
C LEU A 80 -19.79 -4.99 4.99
N THR A 81 -20.43 -4.09 5.71
CA THR A 81 -21.83 -3.71 5.48
C THR A 81 -21.89 -2.21 5.24
N SER A 82 -22.45 -1.80 4.11
CA SER A 82 -22.81 -0.41 3.86
C SER A 82 -24.33 -0.30 3.77
N PRO A 83 -24.97 0.61 4.52
CA PRO A 83 -26.40 0.88 4.38
C PRO A 83 -26.81 1.38 2.99
N ASN A 84 -25.84 1.81 2.18
CA ASN A 84 -26.03 2.47 0.88
C ASN A 84 -25.30 1.76 -0.28
N ALA A 85 -24.91 0.49 -0.11
CA ALA A 85 -24.23 -0.29 -1.16
C ALA A 85 -25.16 -0.61 -2.35
#